data_AF-A0A918JMK5-F1
#
_entry.id   AF-A0A918JMK5-F1
#
_cell.length_a   1.000
_cell.length_b   1.000
_cell.length_c   1.000
_cell.angle_alpha   90.00
_cell.angle_beta   90.00
_cell.angle_gamma   90.00
#
_symmetry.space_group_name_H-M   'P 1'
#
loop_
_entity.id
_entity.type
_entity.pdbx_description
1 polymer ?
#
loop_
_entity_poly.entity_id
_entity_poly.type
_entity_poly.pdbx_seq_one_letter_code
_entity_poly.pdbx_strand_id
1 'polypeptide(L)'
;MSRQQGFSLVELMISLLLGTIITGAVIQVLVSSRVTNSLNQAVAQVQESGRFIMTRLSRELVEVGRYDTVSATIDNSVDVVSEAAYVENHPIVLIGDMANDTTLGSTQEGSTGHDTLVVSMLDSQDCTGSNHGYVDDEEFHVVNHYFVSDSKLKCTGYDGRVLRGLKASAVSAKTVTLLDNVVSFQVQYGISDEAENSTGQAISYVTANDLEGLRANNQQVVALRWGLLLRSYENQVVQTATPRFAVLNEDAVTMDNRHYYQVFTKTLALRNMKNFVRSSR
;
A
#
# COMPACT_ATOMS: atom_id res chain seq x y z
N MET A 1 21.41 -18.82 78.74
CA MET A 1 20.40 -17.92 78.15
C MET A 1 21.15 -16.83 77.40
N SER A 2 21.20 -16.90 76.07
CA SER A 2 21.86 -15.84 75.28
C SER A 2 21.00 -14.57 75.33
N ARG A 3 21.64 -13.44 75.64
CA ARG A 3 21.01 -12.12 75.65
C ARG A 3 20.76 -11.73 74.19
N GLN A 4 19.50 -11.56 73.78
CA GLN A 4 19.18 -10.96 72.49
C GLN A 4 19.64 -9.49 72.52
N GLN A 5 20.63 -9.16 71.69
CA GLN A 5 21.02 -7.78 71.42
C GLN A 5 19.98 -7.22 70.45
N GLY A 6 19.17 -6.26 70.92
CA GLY A 6 18.19 -5.57 70.10
C GLY A 6 18.87 -4.60 69.12
N PHE A 7 18.20 -4.33 68.00
CA PHE A 7 18.67 -3.39 66.98
C PHE A 7 18.75 -1.96 67.51
N SER A 8 19.78 -1.22 67.10
CA SER A 8 19.85 0.22 67.37
C SER A 8 18.87 0.98 66.48
N LEU A 9 18.31 2.09 66.97
CA LEU A 9 17.44 2.97 66.18
C LEU A 9 18.13 3.42 64.87
N VAL A 10 19.45 3.60 64.93
CA VAL A 10 20.30 4.00 63.79
C VAL A 10 20.38 2.89 62.73
N GLU A 11 20.55 1.62 63.12
CA GLU A 11 20.50 0.48 62.18
C GLU A 11 19.16 0.37 61.46
N LEU A 12 18.06 0.62 62.18
CA LEU A 12 16.72 0.62 61.59
C LEU A 12 16.57 1.75 60.57
N MET A 13 17.06 2.96 60.89
CA MET A 13 17.03 4.09 59.95
C MET A 13 17.90 3.82 58.70
N ILE A 14 19.09 3.24 58.87
CA ILE A 14 19.99 2.92 57.75
C ILE A 14 19.38 1.83 56.86
N SER A 15 18.81 0.77 57.44
CA SER A 15 18.20 -0.32 56.67
C SER A 15 16.98 0.14 55.87
N LEU A 16 16.13 1.00 56.42
CA LEU A 16 15.01 1.63 55.71
C LEU A 16 15.49 2.56 54.58
N LEU A 17 16.53 3.36 54.82
CA LEU A 17 17.11 4.23 53.80
C LEU A 17 17.68 3.42 52.63
N LEU A 18 18.43 2.37 52.92
CA LEU A 18 18.99 1.50 51.88
C LEU A 18 17.90 0.73 51.14
N GLY A 19 16.89 0.23 51.85
CA GLY A 19 15.74 -0.48 51.24
C GLY A 19 14.95 0.39 50.27
N THR A 20 14.73 1.66 50.60
CA THR A 20 14.03 2.62 49.73
C THR A 20 14.86 2.98 48.49
N ILE A 21 16.17 3.19 48.62
CA ILE A 21 17.06 3.47 47.49
C ILE A 21 17.08 2.29 46.50
N ILE A 22 17.24 1.06 47.01
CA ILE A 22 17.29 -0.14 46.16
C ILE A 22 15.95 -0.35 45.46
N THR A 23 14.84 -0.23 46.19
CA THR A 23 13.50 -0.39 45.61
C THR A 23 13.22 0.68 44.54
N GLY A 24 13.62 1.94 44.79
CA GLY A 24 13.50 3.02 43.81
C GLY A 24 14.30 2.75 42.53
N ALA A 25 15.54 2.29 42.66
CA ALA A 25 16.37 1.91 41.52
C ALA A 25 15.76 0.76 40.70
N VAL A 26 15.26 -0.28 41.38
CA VAL A 26 14.59 -1.42 40.72
C VAL A 26 13.33 -0.97 39.97
N ILE A 27 12.51 -0.09 40.57
CA ILE A 27 11.32 0.46 39.90
C ILE A 27 11.72 1.24 38.64
N GLN A 28 12.76 2.08 38.70
CA GLN A 28 13.23 2.84 37.54
C GLN A 28 13.73 1.94 36.40
N VAL A 29 14.45 0.86 36.73
CA VAL A 29 14.89 -0.14 35.75
C VAL A 29 13.69 -0.86 35.12
N LEU A 30 12.69 -1.22 35.94
CA LEU A 30 11.49 -1.90 35.45
C LEU A 30 10.66 -0.99 34.52
N VAL A 31 10.50 0.28 34.87
CA VAL A 31 9.80 1.27 34.04
C VAL A 31 10.54 1.46 32.72
N SER A 32 11.85 1.68 32.77
CA SER A 32 12.68 1.82 31.56
C SER A 32 12.58 0.58 30.66
N SER A 33 12.61 -0.62 31.25
CA SER A 33 12.49 -1.89 30.51
C SER A 33 11.12 -2.03 29.84
N ARG A 34 10.03 -1.63 30.51
CA ARG A 34 8.68 -1.64 29.92
C ARG A 34 8.58 -0.68 28.73
N VAL A 35 9.11 0.54 28.86
CA VAL A 35 9.12 1.52 27.77
C VAL A 35 9.90 0.99 26.56
N THR A 36 11.11 0.47 26.78
CA THR A 36 11.93 -0.12 25.72
C THR A 36 11.25 -1.31 25.04
N ASN A 37 10.61 -2.19 25.81
CA ASN A 37 9.90 -3.34 25.25
C ASN A 37 8.70 -2.92 24.39
N SER A 38 7.93 -1.93 24.83
CA SER A 38 6.81 -1.38 24.05
C SER A 38 7.29 -0.76 22.73
N LEU A 39 8.39 0.01 22.77
CA LEU A 39 9.00 0.56 21.57
C LEU A 39 9.46 -0.54 20.60
N ASN A 40 10.15 -1.56 21.10
CA ASN A 40 10.62 -2.67 20.28
C ASN A 40 9.46 -3.42 19.60
N GLN A 41 8.35 -3.62 20.30
CA GLN A 41 7.13 -4.22 19.72
C GLN A 41 6.52 -3.32 18.64
N ALA A 42 6.39 -2.02 18.90
CA ALA A 42 5.87 -1.05 17.94
C ALA A 42 6.69 -1.01 16.65
N VAL A 43 8.03 -1.01 16.76
CA VAL A 43 8.94 -1.04 15.61
C VAL A 43 8.81 -2.36 14.85
N ALA A 44 8.85 -3.50 15.54
CA ALA A 44 8.76 -4.82 14.92
C ALA A 44 7.45 -4.98 14.14
N GLN A 45 6.33 -4.55 14.73
CA GLN A 45 5.02 -4.60 14.10
C GLN A 45 4.94 -3.75 12.83
N VAL A 46 5.36 -2.48 12.89
CA VAL A 46 5.33 -1.59 11.72
C VAL A 46 6.24 -2.11 10.60
N GLN A 47 7.39 -2.69 10.94
CA GLN A 47 8.29 -3.31 9.96
C GLN A 47 7.71 -4.57 9.33
N GLU A 48 7.05 -5.42 10.11
CA GLU A 48 6.39 -6.62 9.60
C GLU A 48 5.24 -6.25 8.65
N SER A 49 4.34 -5.36 9.08
CA SER A 49 3.25 -4.82 8.28
C SER A 49 3.75 -4.17 6.99
N GLY A 50 4.78 -3.33 7.08
CA GLY A 50 5.41 -2.70 5.92
C GLY A 50 5.99 -3.71 4.94
N ARG A 51 6.75 -4.70 5.43
CA ARG A 51 7.33 -5.75 4.57
C ARG A 51 6.24 -6.58 3.89
N PHE A 52 5.20 -6.94 4.64
CA PHE A 52 4.05 -7.70 4.12
C PHE A 52 3.38 -6.94 2.97
N ILE A 53 2.95 -5.70 3.19
CA ILE A 53 2.18 -4.97 2.19
C ILE A 53 3.01 -4.63 0.95
N MET A 54 4.28 -4.27 1.13
CA MET A 54 5.18 -4.00 0.01
C MET A 54 5.36 -5.24 -0.85
N THR A 55 5.43 -6.43 -0.24
CA THR A 55 5.55 -7.69 -0.97
C THR A 55 4.25 -8.07 -1.66
N ARG A 56 3.11 -7.93 -0.98
CA ARG A 56 1.79 -8.23 -1.52
C ARG A 56 1.48 -7.38 -2.75
N LEU A 57 1.57 -6.04 -2.62
CA LEU A 57 1.33 -5.11 -3.73
C LEU A 57 2.31 -5.34 -4.88
N SER A 58 3.58 -5.65 -4.60
CA SER A 58 4.53 -5.91 -5.70
C SER A 58 4.16 -7.13 -6.54
N ARG A 59 3.59 -8.17 -5.92
CA ARG A 59 3.19 -9.38 -6.65
C ARG A 59 1.99 -9.11 -7.55
N GLU A 60 1.02 -8.36 -7.06
CA GLU A 60 -0.17 -7.99 -7.85
C GLU A 60 0.18 -6.96 -8.94
N LEU A 61 0.94 -5.93 -8.59
CA LEU A 61 1.24 -4.82 -9.50
C LEU A 61 2.21 -5.20 -10.64
N VAL A 62 2.88 -6.36 -10.55
CA VAL A 62 3.71 -6.86 -11.67
C VAL A 62 2.87 -7.28 -12.87
N GLU A 63 1.65 -7.75 -12.63
CA GLU A 63 0.74 -8.24 -13.68
C GLU A 63 -0.04 -7.12 -14.37
N VAL A 64 0.12 -5.87 -13.93
CA VAL A 64 -0.56 -4.71 -14.50
C VAL A 64 -0.26 -4.60 -16.00
N GLY A 65 -1.32 -4.39 -16.78
CA GLY A 65 -1.27 -4.32 -18.24
C GLY A 65 -0.93 -5.64 -18.92
N ARG A 66 -0.95 -6.78 -18.20
CA ARG A 66 -0.81 -8.10 -18.86
C ARG A 66 -2.07 -8.38 -19.66
N TYR A 67 -1.88 -8.81 -20.90
CA TYR A 67 -2.92 -9.46 -21.70
C TYR A 67 -2.23 -10.35 -22.74
N ASP A 68 -2.58 -11.64 -22.81
CA ASP A 68 -1.96 -12.58 -23.77
C ASP A 68 -3.02 -13.25 -24.64
N THR A 69 -3.29 -12.70 -25.82
CA THR A 69 -4.33 -13.20 -26.74
C THR A 69 -4.11 -14.64 -27.23
N VAL A 70 -2.92 -15.23 -27.03
CA VAL A 70 -2.61 -16.61 -27.45
C VAL A 70 -2.89 -17.62 -26.33
N SER A 71 -3.15 -17.14 -25.11
CA SER A 71 -3.46 -17.98 -23.96
C SER A 71 -4.78 -18.73 -24.17
N ALA A 72 -4.75 -20.05 -23.98
CA ALA A 72 -5.92 -20.91 -24.12
C ALA A 72 -6.90 -20.81 -22.94
N THR A 73 -6.49 -20.12 -21.86
CA THR A 73 -7.29 -19.95 -20.64
C THR A 73 -8.17 -18.71 -20.66
N ILE A 74 -8.08 -17.85 -21.69
CA ILE A 74 -8.89 -16.63 -21.75
C ILE A 74 -10.34 -16.96 -22.08
N ASP A 75 -11.27 -16.39 -21.30
CA ASP A 75 -12.69 -16.39 -21.65
C ASP A 75 -12.90 -15.57 -22.93
N ASN A 76 -13.45 -16.22 -23.96
CA ASN A 76 -13.70 -15.66 -25.29
C ASN A 76 -15.15 -15.20 -25.52
N SER A 77 -15.91 -14.96 -24.44
CA SER A 77 -17.30 -14.45 -24.53
C SER A 77 -17.39 -13.02 -25.09
N VAL A 78 -16.27 -12.30 -25.12
CA VAL A 78 -16.10 -10.99 -25.76
C VAL A 78 -14.95 -11.03 -26.78
N ASP A 79 -14.85 -9.98 -27.60
CA ASP A 79 -13.71 -9.83 -28.52
C ASP A 79 -12.40 -9.59 -27.75
N VAL A 80 -11.60 -10.65 -27.65
CA VAL A 80 -10.31 -10.66 -26.96
C VAL A 80 -9.27 -9.73 -27.58
N VAL A 81 -9.37 -9.40 -28.87
CA VAL A 81 -8.43 -8.49 -29.53
C VAL A 81 -8.74 -7.04 -29.14
N SER A 82 -10.01 -6.69 -29.15
CA SER A 82 -10.49 -5.39 -28.68
C SER A 82 -10.24 -5.19 -27.18
N GLU A 83 -10.42 -6.26 -26.38
CA GLU A 83 -10.11 -6.22 -24.95
C GLU A 83 -8.61 -6.09 -24.67
N ALA A 84 -7.76 -6.84 -25.38
CA ALA A 84 -6.30 -6.70 -25.27
C ALA A 84 -5.87 -5.25 -25.52
N ALA A 85 -6.31 -4.67 -26.64
CA ALA A 85 -6.01 -3.28 -26.97
C ALA A 85 -6.51 -2.31 -25.90
N TYR A 86 -7.67 -2.57 -25.29
CA TYR A 86 -8.18 -1.73 -24.20
C TYR A 86 -7.29 -1.82 -22.95
N VAL A 87 -6.96 -3.03 -22.48
CA VAL A 87 -6.15 -3.27 -21.27
C VAL A 87 -4.75 -2.71 -21.42
N GLU A 88 -4.10 -2.92 -22.57
CA GLU A 88 -2.75 -2.44 -22.84
C GLU A 88 -2.68 -0.90 -22.95
N ASN A 89 -3.74 -0.25 -23.44
CA ASN A 89 -3.79 1.22 -23.49
C ASN A 89 -4.30 1.86 -22.18
N HIS A 90 -4.90 1.08 -21.28
CA HIS A 90 -5.44 1.53 -19.99
C HIS A 90 -4.95 0.66 -18.83
N PRO A 91 -3.62 0.44 -18.65
CA PRO A 91 -3.10 -0.38 -17.56
C PRO A 91 -3.37 0.26 -16.19
N ILE A 92 -3.40 1.60 -16.16
CA ILE A 92 -3.85 2.41 -15.04
C ILE A 92 -5.17 3.03 -15.46
N VAL A 93 -6.23 2.73 -14.73
CA VAL A 93 -7.58 3.21 -15.03
C VAL A 93 -7.71 4.61 -14.46
N LEU A 94 -8.23 5.54 -15.25
CA LEU A 94 -8.58 6.91 -14.88
C LEU A 94 -10.09 7.08 -14.81
N ILE A 95 -10.54 8.16 -14.17
CA ILE A 95 -11.95 8.53 -14.09
C ILE A 95 -12.49 8.68 -15.53
N GLY A 96 -13.64 8.07 -15.79
CA GLY A 96 -14.28 8.07 -17.11
C GLY A 96 -13.88 6.91 -18.04
N ASP A 97 -12.81 6.15 -17.75
CA ASP A 97 -12.41 5.00 -18.57
C ASP A 97 -13.47 3.88 -18.53
N MET A 98 -14.20 3.75 -17.42
CA MET A 98 -15.19 2.71 -17.16
C MET A 98 -16.61 3.22 -17.38
N ALA A 99 -17.29 2.73 -18.43
CA ALA A 99 -18.59 3.25 -18.86
C ALA A 99 -19.72 3.11 -17.82
N ASN A 100 -19.77 2.00 -17.08
CA ASN A 100 -20.79 1.73 -16.07
C ASN A 100 -20.44 2.27 -14.67
N ASP A 101 -19.20 2.73 -14.47
CA ASP A 101 -18.78 3.42 -13.25
C ASP A 101 -17.78 4.51 -13.59
N THR A 102 -18.31 5.66 -14.04
CA THR A 102 -17.50 6.80 -14.47
C THR A 102 -16.67 7.42 -13.35
N THR A 103 -16.93 7.09 -12.09
CA THR A 103 -16.20 7.63 -10.92
C THR A 103 -15.00 6.78 -10.52
N LEU A 104 -14.92 5.54 -11.01
CA LEU A 104 -13.82 4.64 -10.74
C LEU A 104 -12.58 5.05 -11.54
N GLY A 105 -11.51 5.40 -10.82
CA GLY A 105 -10.24 5.74 -11.43
C GLY A 105 -9.15 6.02 -10.39
N SER A 106 -7.92 6.06 -10.88
CA SER A 106 -6.77 6.50 -10.10
C SER A 106 -6.80 8.00 -9.95
N THR A 107 -6.60 8.49 -8.72
CA THR A 107 -6.68 9.91 -8.38
C THR A 107 -5.55 10.31 -7.45
N GLN A 108 -5.16 11.57 -7.53
CA GLN A 108 -4.19 12.19 -6.65
C GLN A 108 -4.91 13.03 -5.61
N GLU A 109 -4.55 12.86 -4.35
CA GLU A 109 -4.93 13.74 -3.26
C GLU A 109 -3.71 14.50 -2.73
N GLY A 110 -3.94 15.51 -1.88
CA GLY A 110 -2.85 16.24 -1.23
C GLY A 110 -2.24 15.49 -0.04
N SER A 111 -1.36 16.17 0.69
CA SER A 111 -0.53 15.54 1.72
C SER A 111 -1.30 15.00 2.93
N THR A 112 -2.52 15.51 3.16
CA THR A 112 -3.44 15.03 4.20
C THR A 112 -4.43 13.96 3.70
N GLY A 113 -4.49 13.75 2.39
CA GLY A 113 -5.34 12.77 1.74
C GLY A 113 -4.60 11.49 1.37
N HIS A 114 -5.28 10.62 0.64
CA HIS A 114 -4.74 9.36 0.16
C HIS A 114 -5.06 9.23 -1.32
N ASP A 115 -4.08 8.82 -2.10
CA ASP A 115 -4.29 8.53 -3.51
C ASP A 115 -5.13 7.27 -3.68
N THR A 116 -5.81 7.18 -4.81
CA THR A 116 -6.43 5.94 -5.26
C THR A 116 -5.65 5.39 -6.43
N LEU A 117 -5.48 4.06 -6.46
CA LEU A 117 -4.83 3.36 -7.55
C LEU A 117 -5.80 2.33 -8.11
N VAL A 118 -6.13 2.46 -9.39
CA VAL A 118 -6.95 1.49 -10.11
C VAL A 118 -6.13 0.93 -11.26
N VAL A 119 -5.96 -0.39 -11.27
CA VAL A 119 -5.15 -1.08 -12.27
C VAL A 119 -5.97 -2.11 -13.02
N SER A 120 -5.55 -2.36 -14.25
CA SER A 120 -6.22 -3.24 -15.20
C SER A 120 -5.24 -4.28 -15.72
N MET A 121 -5.69 -5.53 -15.76
CA MET A 121 -4.91 -6.67 -16.25
C MET A 121 -5.82 -7.83 -16.62
N LEU A 122 -5.27 -8.81 -17.34
CA LEU A 122 -5.84 -10.13 -17.49
C LEU A 122 -5.40 -11.00 -16.30
N ASP A 123 -6.33 -11.68 -15.64
CA ASP A 123 -6.04 -12.67 -14.59
C ASP A 123 -7.26 -13.59 -14.39
N SER A 124 -7.09 -14.71 -13.68
CA SER A 124 -8.20 -15.61 -13.33
C SER A 124 -8.91 -15.23 -12.04
N GLN A 125 -8.32 -14.32 -11.25
CA GLN A 125 -8.89 -13.85 -9.99
C GLN A 125 -8.55 -12.38 -9.74
N ASP A 126 -9.46 -11.68 -9.06
CA ASP A 126 -9.20 -10.33 -8.57
C ASP A 126 -8.39 -10.30 -7.27
N CYS A 127 -8.09 -9.10 -6.75
CA CYS A 127 -7.31 -8.95 -5.50
C CYS A 127 -7.98 -9.55 -4.25
N THR A 128 -9.26 -9.93 -4.34
CA THR A 128 -10.04 -10.60 -3.30
C THR A 128 -10.09 -12.12 -3.46
N GLY A 129 -9.57 -12.65 -4.57
CA GLY A 129 -9.65 -14.06 -4.94
C GLY A 129 -10.98 -14.43 -5.61
N SER A 130 -11.76 -13.46 -6.11
CA SER A 130 -13.02 -13.71 -6.81
C SER A 130 -12.76 -13.94 -8.29
N ASN A 131 -13.34 -15.01 -8.84
CA ASN A 131 -13.38 -15.28 -10.27
C ASN A 131 -14.62 -14.68 -10.96
N HIS A 132 -15.43 -13.87 -10.28
CA HIS A 132 -16.63 -13.19 -10.82
C HIS A 132 -17.62 -14.07 -11.61
N GLY A 133 -17.63 -15.39 -11.36
CA GLY A 133 -18.51 -16.35 -12.04
C GLY A 133 -17.95 -16.92 -13.36
N TYR A 134 -16.68 -16.68 -13.68
CA TYR A 134 -15.94 -17.43 -14.70
C TYR A 134 -15.60 -18.84 -14.21
N VAL A 135 -15.19 -19.72 -15.13
CA VAL A 135 -14.71 -21.06 -14.77
C VAL A 135 -13.38 -20.95 -14.02
N ASP A 136 -13.07 -21.92 -13.16
CA ASP A 136 -11.78 -21.96 -12.47
C ASP A 136 -10.61 -21.95 -13.49
N ASP A 137 -9.58 -21.17 -13.19
CA ASP A 137 -8.40 -20.91 -14.02
C ASP A 137 -8.69 -20.20 -15.37
N GLU A 138 -9.94 -19.83 -15.64
CA GLU A 138 -10.30 -19.01 -16.80
C GLU A 138 -9.95 -17.55 -16.54
N GLU A 139 -9.20 -16.95 -17.45
CA GLU A 139 -8.72 -15.58 -17.35
C GLU A 139 -9.73 -14.60 -17.96
N PHE A 140 -9.92 -13.47 -17.29
CA PHE A 140 -10.79 -12.40 -17.72
C PHE A 140 -10.16 -11.04 -17.40
N HIS A 141 -10.77 -9.97 -17.93
CA HIS A 141 -10.34 -8.61 -17.63
C HIS A 141 -10.64 -8.28 -16.16
N VAL A 142 -9.59 -8.24 -15.35
CA VAL A 142 -9.64 -7.88 -13.93
C VAL A 142 -9.30 -6.40 -13.75
N VAL A 143 -10.11 -5.71 -12.95
CA VAL A 143 -9.82 -4.36 -12.49
C VAL A 143 -9.74 -4.35 -10.97
N ASN A 144 -8.59 -3.94 -10.42
CA ASN A 144 -8.35 -3.86 -8.98
C ASN A 144 -8.23 -2.40 -8.55
N HIS A 145 -8.99 -2.02 -7.53
CA HIS A 145 -9.01 -0.69 -6.94
C HIS A 145 -8.44 -0.73 -5.52
N TYR A 146 -7.32 -0.05 -5.31
CA TYR A 146 -6.65 0.13 -4.03
C TYR A 146 -6.89 1.54 -3.50
N PHE A 147 -7.42 1.64 -2.28
CA PHE A 147 -7.71 2.92 -1.63
C PHE A 147 -7.63 2.78 -0.11
N VAL A 148 -7.46 3.90 0.58
CA VAL A 148 -7.46 3.93 2.05
C VAL A 148 -8.78 4.50 2.55
N SER A 149 -9.40 3.78 3.49
CA SER A 149 -10.61 4.21 4.19
C SER A 149 -10.54 3.73 5.63
N ASP A 150 -10.84 4.60 6.59
CA ASP A 150 -10.76 4.34 8.03
C ASP A 150 -9.35 3.94 8.50
N SER A 151 -8.30 4.55 7.93
CA SER A 151 -6.90 4.18 8.15
C SER A 151 -6.56 2.73 7.76
N LYS A 152 -7.34 2.14 6.85
CA LYS A 152 -7.13 0.79 6.32
C LYS A 152 -6.94 0.86 4.82
N LEU A 153 -5.87 0.27 4.32
CA LEU A 153 -5.72 0.02 2.89
C LEU A 153 -6.64 -1.14 2.51
N LYS A 154 -7.59 -0.85 1.64
CA LYS A 154 -8.59 -1.78 1.12
C LYS A 154 -8.31 -2.06 -0.36
N CYS A 155 -8.75 -3.21 -0.81
CA CYS A 155 -8.82 -3.53 -2.24
C CYS A 155 -10.22 -3.98 -2.61
N THR A 156 -10.75 -3.42 -3.70
CA THR A 156 -11.98 -3.88 -4.33
C THR A 156 -11.64 -4.44 -5.71
N GLY A 157 -12.08 -5.66 -5.96
CA GLY A 157 -11.88 -6.32 -7.24
C GLY A 157 -13.16 -6.35 -8.06
N TYR A 158 -13.01 -6.11 -9.37
CA TYR A 158 -14.10 -5.99 -10.32
C TYR A 158 -13.84 -6.83 -11.57
N ASP A 159 -14.92 -7.28 -12.20
CA ASP A 159 -14.91 -7.69 -13.61
C ASP A 159 -14.91 -6.43 -14.49
N GLY A 160 -13.81 -6.20 -15.21
CA GLY A 160 -13.64 -5.07 -16.11
C GLY A 160 -14.62 -5.08 -17.28
N ARG A 161 -15.12 -6.25 -17.72
CA ARG A 161 -16.15 -6.34 -18.77
C ARG A 161 -17.50 -5.81 -18.29
N VAL A 162 -17.80 -6.00 -17.00
CA VAL A 162 -19.00 -5.43 -16.36
C VAL A 162 -18.87 -3.91 -16.25
N LEU A 163 -17.70 -3.42 -15.81
CA LEU A 163 -17.42 -1.98 -15.74
C LEU A 163 -17.46 -1.29 -17.11
N ARG A 164 -17.09 -2.01 -18.18
CA ARG A 164 -17.16 -1.53 -19.58
C ARG A 164 -18.53 -1.72 -20.24
N GLY A 165 -19.49 -2.36 -19.58
CA GLY A 165 -20.83 -2.62 -20.14
C GLY A 165 -20.89 -3.70 -21.21
N LEU A 166 -19.87 -4.55 -21.29
CA LEU A 166 -19.80 -5.67 -22.24
C LEU A 166 -20.45 -6.96 -21.69
N LYS A 167 -20.59 -7.06 -20.36
CA LYS A 167 -21.18 -8.21 -19.68
C LYS A 167 -22.08 -7.74 -18.53
N ALA A 168 -23.15 -8.48 -18.24
CA ALA A 168 -23.94 -8.26 -17.04
C ALA A 168 -23.21 -8.79 -15.79
N SER A 169 -23.35 -8.11 -14.65
CA SER A 169 -22.75 -8.55 -13.39
C SER A 169 -23.38 -9.88 -12.94
N ALA A 170 -22.58 -10.94 -12.88
CA ALA A 170 -22.98 -12.21 -12.28
C ALA A 170 -22.71 -12.22 -10.77
N VAL A 171 -21.62 -11.58 -10.34
CA VAL A 171 -21.19 -11.46 -8.94
C VAL A 171 -20.88 -10.00 -8.67
N SER A 172 -21.33 -9.49 -7.53
CA SER A 172 -21.01 -8.12 -7.09
C SER A 172 -19.55 -8.03 -6.62
N ALA A 173 -18.93 -6.89 -6.91
CA ALA A 173 -17.58 -6.57 -6.46
C ALA A 173 -17.46 -6.68 -4.93
N LYS A 174 -16.37 -7.28 -4.46
CA LYS A 174 -16.08 -7.46 -3.03
C LYS A 174 -14.92 -6.57 -2.63
N THR A 175 -14.94 -6.13 -1.37
CA THR A 175 -13.88 -5.32 -0.78
C THR A 175 -13.24 -6.07 0.37
N VAL A 176 -11.92 -6.15 0.38
CA VAL A 176 -11.13 -6.73 1.47
C VAL A 176 -10.18 -5.71 2.06
N THR A 177 -9.88 -5.84 3.35
CA THR A 177 -8.83 -5.03 3.99
C THR A 177 -7.49 -5.75 3.84
N LEU A 178 -6.50 -5.05 3.29
CA LEU A 178 -5.15 -5.57 3.11
C LEU A 178 -4.24 -5.23 4.30
N LEU A 179 -4.39 -4.03 4.86
CA LEU A 179 -3.55 -3.54 5.93
C LEU A 179 -4.27 -2.48 6.77
N ASP A 180 -4.11 -2.52 8.09
CA ASP A 180 -4.59 -1.44 8.98
C ASP A 180 -3.47 -0.45 9.35
N ASN A 181 -3.85 0.66 10.00
CA ASN A 181 -2.98 1.73 10.48
C ASN A 181 -2.15 2.41 9.38
N VAL A 182 -2.78 2.59 8.22
CA VAL A 182 -2.26 3.40 7.13
C VAL A 182 -2.61 4.86 7.40
N VAL A 183 -1.58 5.70 7.44
CA VAL A 183 -1.70 7.15 7.69
C VAL A 183 -1.65 7.94 6.39
N SER A 184 -0.87 7.46 5.42
CA SER A 184 -0.80 8.06 4.10
C SER A 184 -0.51 6.97 3.07
N PHE A 185 -1.18 7.03 1.93
CA PHE A 185 -0.93 6.21 0.76
C PHE A 185 -0.82 7.14 -0.44
N GLN A 186 0.31 7.09 -1.14
CA GLN A 186 0.65 7.99 -2.24
C GLN A 186 1.23 7.19 -3.39
N VAL A 187 0.95 7.58 -4.64
CA VAL A 187 1.37 6.85 -5.84
C VAL A 187 1.84 7.82 -6.93
N GLN A 188 3.00 7.50 -7.49
CA GLN A 188 3.57 8.16 -8.65
C GLN A 188 3.70 7.19 -9.83
N TYR A 189 3.53 7.74 -11.01
CA TYR A 189 3.51 7.00 -12.26
C TYR A 189 4.74 7.37 -13.08
N GLY A 190 5.59 6.38 -13.35
CA GLY A 190 6.75 6.54 -14.22
C GLY A 190 6.32 6.47 -15.66
N ILE A 191 6.35 7.60 -16.36
CA ILE A 191 5.88 7.72 -17.74
C ILE A 191 7.03 7.53 -18.71
N SER A 192 6.71 6.92 -19.83
CA SER A 192 7.65 6.71 -20.93
C SER A 192 7.74 7.96 -21.81
N ASP A 193 8.79 8.02 -22.64
CA ASP A 193 8.82 9.00 -23.73
C ASP A 193 7.68 8.72 -24.73
N GLU A 194 7.43 9.64 -25.66
CA GLU A 194 6.49 9.41 -26.76
C GLU A 194 6.80 8.09 -27.48
N ALA A 195 5.76 7.35 -27.89
CA ALA A 195 5.87 5.97 -28.36
C ALA A 195 7.00 5.71 -29.38
N GLU A 196 7.21 6.64 -30.32
CA GLU A 196 8.24 6.53 -31.37
C GLU A 196 9.69 6.59 -30.83
N ASN A 197 9.92 7.35 -29.76
CA ASN A 197 11.24 7.55 -29.16
C ASN A 197 11.48 6.67 -27.92
N SER A 198 10.41 6.10 -27.38
CA SER A 198 10.42 5.43 -26.09
C SER A 198 11.22 4.14 -26.07
N THR A 199 12.12 3.99 -25.10
CA THR A 199 12.87 2.75 -24.86
C THR A 199 12.19 1.82 -23.84
N GLY A 200 10.95 2.15 -23.44
CA GLY A 200 10.21 1.51 -22.35
C GLY A 200 10.83 1.77 -20.97
N GLN A 201 11.57 2.88 -20.82
CA GLN A 201 12.09 3.36 -19.53
C GLN A 201 11.28 4.58 -19.08
N ALA A 202 11.13 4.74 -17.78
CA ALA A 202 10.49 5.93 -17.22
C ALA A 202 11.44 7.13 -17.34
N ILE A 203 10.97 8.22 -17.96
CA ILE A 203 11.73 9.48 -18.11
C ILE A 203 11.42 10.47 -16.98
N SER A 204 10.20 10.42 -16.44
CA SER A 204 9.77 11.24 -15.30
C SER A 204 8.72 10.50 -14.47
N TYR A 205 8.48 10.98 -13.26
CA TYR A 205 7.40 10.50 -12.38
C TYR A 205 6.39 11.62 -12.22
N VAL A 206 5.11 11.29 -12.45
CA VAL A 206 3.99 12.23 -12.41
C VAL A 206 2.88 11.71 -11.50
N THR A 207 1.89 12.56 -11.24
CA THR A 207 0.70 12.21 -10.44
C THR A 207 -0.42 11.69 -11.35
N ALA A 208 -1.50 11.14 -10.76
CA ALA A 208 -2.64 10.67 -11.54
C ALA A 208 -3.30 11.78 -12.39
N ASN A 209 -3.29 13.03 -11.90
CA ASN A 209 -3.91 14.17 -12.56
C ASN A 209 -3.26 14.53 -13.91
N ASP A 210 -1.99 14.16 -14.10
CA ASP A 210 -1.24 14.46 -15.33
C ASP A 210 -1.43 13.37 -16.39
N LEU A 211 -1.94 12.19 -16.01
CA LEU A 211 -1.95 11.00 -16.87
C LEU A 211 -2.87 11.12 -18.09
N GLU A 212 -3.99 11.84 -17.98
CA GLU A 212 -4.93 12.02 -19.08
C GLU A 212 -4.25 12.72 -20.28
N GLY A 213 -3.56 13.83 -20.01
CA GLY A 213 -2.84 14.59 -21.04
C GLY A 213 -1.66 13.81 -21.63
N LEU A 214 -0.93 13.06 -20.80
CA LEU A 214 0.21 12.25 -21.26
C LEU A 214 -0.24 11.06 -22.11
N ARG A 215 -1.37 10.43 -21.76
CA ARG A 215 -1.98 9.36 -22.58
C ARG A 215 -2.42 9.90 -23.94
N ALA A 216 -2.97 11.11 -23.99
CA ALA A 216 -3.32 11.76 -25.27
C ALA A 216 -2.10 12.02 -26.17
N ASN A 217 -0.90 12.13 -25.61
CA ASN A 217 0.38 12.25 -26.33
C ASN A 217 1.04 10.89 -26.60
N ASN A 218 0.32 9.77 -26.49
CA ASN A 218 0.84 8.41 -26.66
C ASN A 218 2.01 8.07 -25.70
N GLN A 219 2.05 8.67 -24.52
CA GLN A 219 2.97 8.29 -23.46
C GLN A 219 2.30 7.27 -22.53
N GLN A 220 3.05 6.25 -22.15
CA GLN A 220 2.52 5.10 -21.41
C GLN A 220 3.16 5.00 -20.03
N VAL A 221 2.40 4.49 -19.06
CA VAL A 221 2.93 4.21 -17.72
C VAL A 221 3.76 2.93 -17.78
N VAL A 222 5.05 3.05 -17.52
CA VAL A 222 6.02 1.93 -17.57
C VAL A 222 6.64 1.59 -16.21
N ALA A 223 6.38 2.41 -15.19
CA ALA A 223 6.75 2.13 -13.81
C ALA A 223 5.73 2.69 -12.84
N LEU A 224 5.64 2.08 -11.66
CA LEU A 224 4.87 2.57 -10.52
C LEU A 224 5.81 2.80 -9.34
N ARG A 225 5.60 3.88 -8.61
CA ARG A 225 6.22 4.12 -7.32
C ARG A 225 5.13 4.41 -6.31
N TRP A 226 5.03 3.62 -5.25
CA TRP A 226 4.07 3.88 -4.19
C TRP A 226 4.79 4.08 -2.86
N GLY A 227 4.16 4.89 -2.00
CA GLY A 227 4.60 5.21 -0.66
C GLY A 227 3.48 4.96 0.35
N LEU A 228 3.81 4.32 1.47
CA LEU A 228 2.92 4.18 2.62
C LEU A 228 3.59 4.73 3.87
N LEU A 229 2.86 5.56 4.62
CA LEU A 229 3.19 5.91 5.99
C LEU A 229 2.36 5.03 6.93
N LEU A 230 3.03 4.20 7.71
CA LEU A 230 2.39 3.31 8.68
C LEU A 230 2.60 3.80 10.10
N ARG A 231 1.64 3.48 10.97
CA ARG A 231 1.68 3.76 12.41
C ARG A 231 1.63 2.49 13.23
N SER A 232 2.31 2.46 14.37
CA SER A 232 2.18 1.36 15.34
C SER A 232 0.77 1.27 15.92
N TYR A 233 0.37 0.07 16.34
CA TYR A 233 -0.91 -0.10 17.04
C TYR A 233 -0.81 0.39 18.50
N GLU A 234 0.37 0.23 19.10
CA GLU A 234 0.65 0.66 20.47
C GLU A 234 0.87 2.18 20.55
N ASN A 235 0.28 2.82 21.57
CA ASN A 235 0.25 4.28 21.74
C ASN A 235 1.08 4.78 22.94
N GLN A 236 2.10 4.00 23.32
CA GLN A 236 2.97 4.20 24.47
C GLN A 236 4.41 4.54 24.05
N VAL A 237 4.64 4.85 22.78
CA VAL A 237 5.93 5.34 22.29
C VAL A 237 5.98 6.83 22.55
N VAL A 238 6.72 7.28 23.56
CA VAL A 238 6.85 8.72 23.85
C VAL A 238 8.06 9.29 23.12
N GLN A 239 7.81 10.09 22.09
CA GLN A 239 8.85 10.85 21.39
C GLN A 239 8.98 12.25 22.00
N THR A 240 10.21 12.76 22.09
CA THR A 240 10.50 14.09 22.68
C THR A 240 10.02 15.26 21.81
N ALA A 241 9.81 15.03 20.51
CA ALA A 241 9.27 16.00 19.57
C ALA A 241 8.23 15.33 18.64
N THR A 242 7.31 16.11 18.09
CA THR A 242 6.35 15.63 17.08
C THR A 242 7.07 15.39 15.75
N PRO A 243 7.15 14.14 15.27
CA PRO A 243 7.86 13.85 14.03
C PRO A 243 7.06 14.34 12.81
N ARG A 244 7.78 14.67 11.73
CA ARG A 244 7.20 15.07 10.44
C ARG A 244 7.66 14.12 9.35
N PHE A 245 6.74 13.69 8.50
CA PHE A 245 7.03 12.76 7.41
C PHE A 245 6.47 13.28 6.09
N ALA A 246 7.29 13.23 5.05
CA ALA A 246 6.88 13.41 3.67
C ALA A 246 6.78 12.03 2.99
N VAL A 247 5.81 11.86 2.10
CA VAL A 247 5.63 10.63 1.33
C VAL A 247 5.60 11.00 -0.16
N LEU A 248 6.61 10.55 -0.91
CA LEU A 248 6.78 10.88 -2.33
C LEU A 248 6.88 12.40 -2.59
N ASN A 249 6.00 12.97 -3.42
CA ASN A 249 5.95 14.39 -3.79
C ASN A 249 5.21 15.27 -2.76
N GLU A 250 4.62 14.68 -1.74
CA GLU A 250 3.79 15.40 -0.78
C GLU A 250 4.61 16.13 0.29
N ASP A 251 4.06 17.24 0.78
CA ASP A 251 4.63 18.02 1.87
C ASP A 251 4.64 17.23 3.18
N ALA A 252 5.60 17.57 4.05
CA ALA A 252 5.77 16.86 5.31
C ALA A 252 4.64 17.17 6.31
N VAL A 253 3.86 16.14 6.68
CA VAL A 253 2.78 16.22 7.67
C VAL A 253 3.29 15.89 9.08
N THR A 254 2.84 16.65 10.07
CA THR A 254 3.17 16.45 11.48
C THR A 254 2.32 15.34 12.10
N MET A 255 2.96 14.41 12.80
CA MET A 255 2.32 13.29 13.48
C MET A 255 2.29 13.47 15.00
N ASP A 256 1.49 12.63 15.67
CA ASP A 256 1.55 12.57 17.13
C ASP A 256 2.89 12.02 17.64
N ASN A 257 3.14 12.23 18.93
CA ASN A 257 4.34 11.79 19.62
C ASN A 257 4.12 10.52 20.47
N ARG A 258 3.04 9.76 20.19
CA ARG A 258 2.59 8.60 20.98
C ARG A 258 2.77 7.27 20.26
N HIS A 259 2.93 7.32 18.95
CA HIS A 259 3.13 6.15 18.11
C HIS A 259 4.50 6.17 17.43
N TYR A 260 4.94 4.99 17.01
CA TYR A 260 6.02 4.84 16.06
C TYR A 260 5.47 4.95 14.64
N TYR A 261 6.21 5.63 13.77
CA TYR A 261 5.84 5.88 12.38
C TYR A 261 7.00 5.52 11.46
N GLN A 262 6.70 4.95 10.30
CA GLN A 262 7.72 4.65 9.30
C GLN A 262 7.14 4.75 7.89
N VAL A 263 7.91 5.38 7.00
CA VAL A 263 7.59 5.46 5.57
C VAL A 263 8.21 4.27 4.85
N PHE A 264 7.40 3.61 4.03
CA PHE A 264 7.82 2.54 3.12
C PHE A 264 7.55 2.98 1.70
N THR A 265 8.59 3.01 0.87
CA THR A 265 8.47 3.34 -0.56
C THR A 265 9.01 2.20 -1.40
N LYS A 266 8.33 1.91 -2.51
CA LYS A 266 8.83 0.95 -3.49
C LYS A 266 8.57 1.44 -4.90
N THR A 267 9.52 1.16 -5.79
CA THR A 267 9.39 1.41 -7.22
C THR A 267 9.42 0.07 -7.95
N LEU A 268 8.49 -0.11 -8.89
CA LEU A 268 8.33 -1.30 -9.71
C LEU A 268 8.29 -0.89 -11.19
N ALA A 269 9.04 -1.58 -12.04
CA ALA A 269 8.87 -1.46 -13.48
C ALA A 269 7.75 -2.39 -13.94
N LEU A 270 6.79 -1.84 -14.70
CA LEU A 270 5.70 -2.60 -15.32
C LEU A 270 6.25 -3.28 -16.58
N ARG A 271 6.59 -4.56 -16.47
CA ARG A 271 7.27 -5.29 -17.56
C ARG A 271 6.38 -5.45 -18.79
N ASN A 272 5.08 -5.70 -18.57
CA ASN A 272 4.10 -5.84 -19.64
C ASN A 272 4.03 -4.54 -20.46
N MET A 273 3.86 -3.41 -19.77
CA MET A 273 3.85 -2.08 -20.42
C MET A 273 5.17 -1.71 -21.08
N LYS A 274 6.30 -2.05 -20.46
CA LYS A 274 7.61 -1.83 -21.07
C LYS A 274 7.79 -2.59 -22.37
N ASN A 275 7.27 -3.82 -22.46
CA ASN A 275 7.32 -4.61 -23.68
C ASN A 275 6.35 -4.06 -24.73
N PHE A 276 5.12 -3.72 -24.34
CA PHE A 276 4.11 -3.11 -25.20
C PHE A 276 4.64 -1.86 -25.92
N VAL A 277 5.23 -0.93 -25.17
CA VAL A 277 5.81 0.31 -25.71
C VAL A 277 7.00 0.06 -26.65
N ARG A 278 7.72 -1.05 -26.47
CA ARG A 278 8.84 -1.41 -27.35
C ARG A 278 8.38 -2.06 -28.64
N SER A 279 7.27 -2.80 -28.60
CA SER A 279 6.67 -3.44 -29.78
C SER A 279 5.84 -2.48 -30.62
N SER A 280 5.42 -1.34 -30.06
CA SER A 280 4.63 -0.32 -30.77
C SER A 280 5.47 0.66 -31.62
N ARG A 281 6.78 0.39 -31.81
CA ARG A 281 7.68 1.18 -32.66
C ARG A 281 7.56 0.80 -34.13
#